data_AF-A0A7S1EEJ4-F1
#
_entry.id   AF-A0A7S1EEJ4-F1
#
_cell.length_a   1.000
_cell.length_b   1.000
_cell.length_c   1.000
_cell.angle_alpha   90.00
_cell.angle_beta   90.00
_cell.angle_gamma   90.00
#
_symmetry.space_group_name_H-M   'P 1'
#
loop_
_entity.id
_entity.type
_entity.pdbx_description
1 polymer ?
#
loop_
_entity_poly.entity_id
_entity_poly.type
_entity_poly.pdbx_seq_one_letter_code
_entity_poly.pdbx_strand_id
1 'polypeptide(L)'
;DNAKTQKYSPCNATESLLVHAAQAAAFLPRMAAVFKAKGVEMRGCLRTLALVPGAVPATEEDWSTEYLAPIISIKVVDSLDEAIAHINRYSSHHTDAILTTNHPNAMRFL
;
A
#
# COMPACT_ATOMS: atom_id res chain seq x y z
N ASP A 1 9.47 3.45 -4.98
CA ASP A 1 10.03 4.79 -5.27
C ASP A 1 9.50 5.39 -6.56
N ASN A 2 9.76 4.80 -7.74
CA ASN A 2 9.21 5.31 -9.00
C ASN A 2 7.67 5.38 -9.03
N ALA A 3 6.99 4.40 -8.46
CA ALA A 3 5.53 4.28 -8.57
C ALA A 3 4.72 5.37 -7.83
N LYS A 4 5.30 6.24 -6.99
CA LYS A 4 4.55 7.34 -6.33
C LYS A 4 5.18 8.72 -6.53
N THR A 5 6.41 8.82 -7.02
CA THR A 5 7.19 10.07 -6.89
C THR A 5 7.77 10.62 -8.19
N GLN A 6 7.46 10.01 -9.35
CA GLN A 6 7.96 10.53 -10.64
C GLN A 6 7.04 11.58 -11.28
N LYS A 7 5.72 11.38 -11.28
CA LYS A 7 4.69 12.34 -11.72
C LYS A 7 3.36 11.99 -11.05
N TYR A 8 2.63 12.99 -10.56
CA TYR A 8 1.29 12.80 -9.97
C TYR A 8 0.15 12.72 -11.02
N SER A 9 0.48 12.79 -12.32
CA SER A 9 -0.50 12.90 -13.42
C SER A 9 -0.77 11.66 -14.29
N PRO A 10 0.05 10.59 -14.38
CA PRO A 10 -0.39 9.36 -15.02
C PRO A 10 -1.08 8.43 -14.01
N CYS A 11 -2.09 7.69 -14.46
CA CYS A 11 -2.94 6.74 -13.71
C CYS A 11 -2.21 5.50 -13.15
N ASN A 12 -0.93 5.64 -12.82
CA ASN A 12 -0.02 4.58 -12.38
C ASN A 12 0.59 4.88 -10.99
N ALA A 13 0.14 5.97 -10.35
CA ALA A 13 0.56 6.29 -8.99
C ALA A 13 0.02 5.22 -8.03
N THR A 14 0.88 4.68 -7.16
CA THR A 14 0.43 3.70 -6.15
C THR A 14 -0.43 4.41 -5.10
N GLU A 15 -1.74 4.20 -5.18
CA GLU A 15 -2.73 4.79 -4.26
C GLU A 15 -2.91 3.94 -2.98
N SER A 16 -2.73 2.63 -3.08
CA SER A 16 -2.88 1.68 -1.97
C SER A 16 -1.70 0.70 -1.90
N LEU A 17 -1.21 0.44 -0.68
CA LEU A 17 -0.10 -0.48 -0.40
C LEU A 17 -0.55 -1.56 0.60
N LEU A 18 -0.48 -2.82 0.17
CA LEU A 18 -0.73 -3.98 1.02
C LEU A 18 0.59 -4.60 1.47
N VAL A 19 0.75 -4.79 2.77
CA VAL A 19 1.97 -5.35 3.35
C VAL A 19 1.65 -6.59 4.18
N HIS A 20 2.31 -7.70 3.89
CA HIS A 20 2.13 -8.92 4.66
C HIS A 20 2.61 -8.74 6.10
N ALA A 21 1.82 -9.24 7.06
CA ALA A 21 2.05 -9.18 8.50
C ALA A 21 3.47 -9.54 8.91
N ALA A 22 3.99 -10.65 8.39
CA ALA A 22 5.33 -11.14 8.67
C ALA A 22 6.46 -10.17 8.29
N GLN A 23 6.21 -9.26 7.34
CA GLN A 23 7.22 -8.30 6.85
C GLN A 23 6.94 -6.87 7.34
N ALA A 24 5.73 -6.59 7.84
CA ALA A 24 5.29 -5.24 8.19
C ALA A 24 6.24 -4.51 9.14
N ALA A 25 6.69 -5.17 10.21
CA ALA A 25 7.58 -4.56 11.21
C ALA A 25 8.96 -4.19 10.65
N ALA A 26 9.49 -4.97 9.71
CA ALA A 26 10.80 -4.73 9.11
C ALA A 26 10.75 -3.74 7.93
N PHE A 27 9.61 -3.66 7.24
CA PHE A 27 9.47 -2.87 6.01
C PHE A 27 8.83 -1.50 6.23
N LEU A 28 7.71 -1.42 6.98
CA LEU A 28 6.91 -0.20 7.09
C LEU A 28 7.70 0.99 7.66
N PRO A 29 8.50 0.86 8.73
CA PRO A 29 9.25 2.02 9.26
C PRO A 29 10.25 2.59 8.24
N ARG A 30 10.90 1.73 7.45
CA ARG A 30 11.89 2.13 6.44
C ARG A 30 11.22 2.85 5.27
N MET A 31 10.12 2.30 4.78
CA MET A 31 9.32 2.94 3.72
C MET A 31 8.73 4.27 4.20
N ALA A 32 8.25 4.32 5.45
CA ALA A 32 7.66 5.53 6.01
C ALA A 32 8.66 6.69 6.10
N ALA A 33 9.92 6.41 6.43
CA ALA A 33 10.97 7.43 6.42
C ALA A 33 11.16 8.04 5.01
N VAL A 34 11.12 7.21 3.96
CA VAL A 34 11.24 7.66 2.57
C VAL A 34 10.03 8.50 2.15
N PHE A 35 8.82 8.04 2.46
CA PHE A 35 7.58 8.76 2.14
C PHE A 35 7.45 10.08 2.90
N LYS A 36 7.80 10.08 4.18
CA LYS A 36 7.84 11.30 5.00
C LYS A 36 8.83 12.32 4.45
N ALA A 37 10.03 11.89 4.05
CA ALA A 37 11.02 12.79 3.45
C ALA A 37 10.54 13.44 2.14
N LYS A 38 9.56 12.83 1.47
CA LYS A 38 8.94 13.31 0.23
C LYS A 38 7.60 14.02 0.46
N GLY A 39 7.20 14.22 1.72
CA GLY A 39 5.94 14.89 2.08
C GLY A 39 4.69 14.07 1.77
N VAL A 40 4.80 12.73 1.70
CA VAL A 40 3.66 11.85 1.46
C VAL A 40 2.91 11.57 2.77
N GLU A 41 1.63 11.90 2.81
CA GLU A 41 0.71 11.52 3.87
C GLU A 41 0.43 10.01 3.78
N MET A 42 0.58 9.32 4.90
CA MET A 42 0.33 7.89 5.00
C MET A 42 -0.94 7.67 5.81
N ARG A 43 -1.94 7.04 5.21
CA ARG A 43 -3.17 6.63 5.87
C ARG A 43 -3.11 5.14 6.12
N GLY A 44 -3.41 4.65 7.31
CA GLY A 44 -3.22 3.23 7.60
C GLY A 44 -4.20 2.62 8.58
N CYS A 45 -4.33 1.29 8.50
CA CYS A 45 -5.05 0.52 9.50
C CYS A 45 -4.32 0.53 10.86
N LEU A 46 -4.97 0.05 11.92
CA LEU A 46 -4.41 0.03 13.28
C LEU A 46 -3.00 -0.59 13.36
N ARG A 47 -2.75 -1.66 12.59
CA ARG A 47 -1.44 -2.32 12.53
C ARG A 47 -0.38 -1.45 11.87
N THR A 48 -0.76 -0.68 10.84
CA THR A 48 0.13 0.32 10.23
C THR A 48 0.44 1.44 11.21
N LEU A 49 -0.57 1.97 11.92
CA LEU A 49 -0.39 3.05 12.90
C LEU A 49 0.57 2.65 14.03
N ALA A 50 0.53 1.39 14.47
CA ALA A 50 1.45 0.87 15.47
C ALA A 50 2.92 0.84 15.00
N LEU A 51 3.16 0.78 13.68
CA LEU A 51 4.48 0.64 13.08
C LEU A 51 5.00 1.92 12.43
N VAL A 52 4.12 2.88 12.13
CA VAL A 52 4.44 4.12 11.42
C VAL A 52 3.96 5.33 12.22
N PRO A 53 4.81 5.86 13.13
CA PRO A 53 4.50 7.07 13.86
C PRO A 53 4.27 8.26 12.91
N GLY A 54 3.11 8.91 13.03
CA GLY A 54 2.70 10.03 12.19
C GLY A 54 1.86 9.65 10.96
N ALA A 55 1.55 8.37 10.77
CA ALA A 55 0.44 7.98 9.89
C ALA A 55 -0.91 8.37 10.51
N VAL A 56 -1.89 8.66 9.67
CA VAL A 56 -3.27 8.95 10.10
C VAL A 56 -4.15 7.71 9.93
N PRO A 57 -5.21 7.54 10.74
CA PRO A 57 -6.12 6.41 10.58
C PRO A 57 -6.77 6.43 9.20
N ALA A 58 -6.71 5.31 8.49
CA ALA A 58 -7.47 5.11 7.27
C ALA A 58 -8.94 4.80 7.60
N THR A 59 -9.83 5.35 6.79
CA THR A 59 -11.26 5.10 6.75
C THR A 59 -11.60 4.03 5.71
N GLU A 60 -12.86 3.63 5.62
CA GLU A 60 -13.30 2.69 4.57
C GLU A 60 -13.19 3.30 3.16
N GLU A 61 -13.45 4.60 3.04
CA GLU A 61 -13.38 5.34 1.77
C GLU A 61 -11.96 5.38 1.20
N ASP A 62 -10.96 5.46 2.08
CA ASP A 62 -9.53 5.48 1.72
C ASP A 62 -9.10 4.25 0.90
N TRP A 63 -9.77 3.11 1.05
CA TRP A 63 -9.40 1.88 0.32
C TRP A 63 -9.75 1.94 -1.16
N SER A 64 -10.82 2.66 -1.52
CA SER A 64 -11.27 2.85 -2.90
C SER A 64 -10.90 4.22 -3.50
N THR A 65 -10.22 5.07 -2.73
CA THR A 65 -9.94 6.46 -3.15
C THR A 65 -8.73 6.53 -4.09
N GLU A 66 -8.91 7.20 -5.23
CA GLU A 66 -7.81 7.69 -6.05
C GLU A 66 -7.46 9.11 -5.61
N TYR A 67 -6.35 9.29 -4.90
CA TYR A 67 -6.08 10.56 -4.20
C TYR A 67 -5.59 11.67 -5.14
N LEU A 68 -4.89 11.31 -6.22
CA LEU A 68 -4.22 12.26 -7.14
C LEU A 68 -3.34 13.28 -6.41
N ALA A 69 -2.85 12.89 -5.24
CA ALA A 69 -2.15 13.72 -4.26
C ALA A 69 -0.98 12.90 -3.64
N PRO A 70 -0.06 13.54 -2.89
CA PRO A 70 0.95 12.82 -2.12
C PRO A 70 0.32 12.16 -0.89
N ILE A 71 -0.65 11.28 -1.10
CA ILE A 71 -1.36 10.50 -0.09
C ILE A 71 -1.30 9.03 -0.53
N ILE A 72 -1.10 8.12 0.42
CA ILE A 72 -1.13 6.67 0.18
C ILE A 72 -1.85 5.95 1.33
N SER A 73 -2.74 5.02 0.98
CA SER A 73 -3.37 4.12 1.95
C SER A 73 -2.49 2.88 2.16
N ILE A 74 -2.41 2.39 3.40
CA ILE A 74 -1.53 1.27 3.78
C ILE A 74 -2.26 0.31 4.70
N LYS A 75 -2.43 -0.94 4.24
CA LYS A 75 -3.06 -2.01 5.03
C LYS A 75 -2.09 -3.16 5.24
N VAL A 76 -1.95 -3.57 6.51
CA VAL A 76 -1.30 -4.84 6.85
C VAL A 76 -2.29 -5.99 6.70
N VAL A 77 -1.93 -7.00 5.91
CA VAL A 77 -2.73 -8.20 5.63
C VAL A 77 -2.03 -9.46 6.13
N ASP A 78 -2.77 -10.49 6.53
CA ASP A 78 -2.23 -11.72 7.11
C ASP A 78 -1.91 -12.79 6.06
N SER A 79 -2.40 -12.65 4.83
CA SER A 79 -2.15 -13.63 3.76
C SER A 79 -2.23 -13.01 2.35
N LEU A 80 -1.78 -13.78 1.36
CA LEU A 80 -1.97 -13.46 -0.05
C LEU A 80 -3.46 -13.43 -0.42
N ASP A 81 -4.26 -14.33 0.13
CA ASP A 81 -5.70 -14.40 -0.16
C ASP A 81 -6.43 -13.15 0.34
N GLU A 82 -6.06 -12.64 1.52
CA GLU A 82 -6.58 -11.35 1.99
C GLU A 82 -6.15 -10.19 1.08
N ALA A 83 -4.90 -10.20 0.60
CA ALA A 83 -4.42 -9.18 -0.31
C ALA A 83 -5.22 -9.15 -1.62
N ILE A 84 -5.43 -10.33 -2.22
CA ILE A 84 -6.22 -10.51 -3.44
C ILE A 84 -7.68 -10.10 -3.19
N ALA A 85 -8.27 -10.51 -2.06
CA ALA A 85 -9.64 -10.13 -1.72
C ALA A 85 -9.80 -8.61 -1.54
N HIS A 86 -8.80 -7.94 -0.97
CA HIS A 86 -8.79 -6.49 -0.85
C HIS A 86 -8.70 -5.81 -2.22
N ILE A 87 -7.78 -6.26 -3.07
CA ILE A 87 -7.64 -5.75 -4.45
C ILE A 87 -8.94 -5.94 -5.22
N ASN A 88 -9.52 -7.14 -5.22
CA ASN A 88 -10.78 -7.42 -5.93
C ASN A 88 -11.98 -6.60 -5.42
N ARG A 89 -11.93 -6.12 -4.17
CA ARG A 89 -13.01 -5.32 -3.59
C ARG A 89 -12.87 -3.83 -3.90
N TYR A 90 -11.66 -3.29 -3.89
CA TYR A 90 -11.44 -1.84 -3.92
C TYR A 90 -10.65 -1.33 -5.13
N SER A 91 -9.94 -2.20 -5.85
CA SER A 91 -9.19 -1.83 -7.06
C SER A 91 -10.15 -1.61 -8.24
N SER A 92 -9.80 -0.68 -9.12
CA SER A 92 -10.43 -0.52 -10.43
C SER A 92 -9.93 -1.55 -11.47
N HIS A 93 -9.07 -2.49 -11.05
CA HIS A 93 -8.39 -3.47 -11.90
C HIS A 93 -7.53 -2.85 -13.01
N HIS A 94 -7.08 -1.60 -12.82
CA HIS A 94 -6.26 -0.92 -13.80
C HIS A 94 -4.81 -1.43 -13.78
N THR A 95 -4.17 -1.47 -12.61
CA THR A 95 -2.80 -1.96 -12.46
C THR A 95 -2.57 -2.44 -11.03
N ASP A 96 -2.35 -3.74 -10.87
CA ASP A 96 -2.02 -4.37 -9.60
C ASP A 96 -0.67 -5.10 -9.73
N ALA A 97 0.14 -5.10 -8.66
CA ALA A 97 1.47 -5.71 -8.67
C ALA A 97 1.82 -6.36 -7.34
N ILE A 98 2.58 -7.46 -7.40
CA ILE A 98 3.11 -8.17 -6.24
C ILE A 98 4.64 -8.15 -6.25
N LEU A 99 5.24 -7.84 -5.09
CA LEU A 99 6.68 -7.98 -4.86
C LEU A 99 6.92 -9.18 -3.95
N THR A 100 7.38 -10.29 -4.54
CA THR A 100 7.61 -11.55 -3.84
C THR A 100 8.77 -12.32 -4.46
N THR A 101 9.54 -13.03 -3.63
CA THR A 101 10.54 -14.03 -4.07
C THR A 101 9.94 -15.44 -4.12
N ASN A 102 8.70 -15.63 -3.65
CA ASN A 102 7.98 -16.89 -3.70
C ASN A 102 7.24 -17.01 -5.03
N HIS A 103 7.75 -17.89 -5.90
CA HIS A 103 7.21 -18.10 -7.25
C HIS A 103 5.76 -18.62 -7.26
N PRO A 104 5.36 -19.63 -6.44
CA PRO A 104 3.96 -20.00 -6.31
C PRO A 104 3.01 -18.83 -5.97
N ASN A 105 3.42 -17.92 -5.07
CA ASN A 105 2.61 -16.76 -4.73
C ASN A 105 2.49 -15.77 -5.90
N ALA A 106 3.55 -15.60 -6.69
CA ALA A 106 3.48 -14.78 -7.89
C ALA A 106 2.48 -15.37 -8.90
N MET A 107 2.52 -16.68 -9.14
CA MET A 107 1.60 -17.36 -10.07
C MET A 107 0.14 -17.36 -9.60
N ARG A 108 -0.10 -17.35 -8.29
CA ARG A 108 -1.47 -17.21 -7.73
C ARG A 108 -2.03 -15.79 -7.82
N PHE A 109 -1.16 -14.79 -7.92
CA PHE A 109 -1.55 -13.38 -7.98
C PHE A 109 -1.90 -12.92 -9.40
N LEU A 110 -1.26 -13.53 -10.41
CA LEU A 110 -1.55 -13.33 -11.84
C LEU A 110 -2.85 -14.02 -12.24
#